data_AF-A0A5C3QRY3-F1
#
_entry.id   AF-A0A5C3QRY3-F1
#
_cell.length_a   1.000
_cell.length_b   1.000
_cell.length_c   1.000
_cell.angle_alpha   90.00
_cell.angle_beta   90.00
_cell.angle_gamma   90.00
#
_symmetry.space_group_name_H-M   'P 1'
#
loop_
_entity.id
_entity.type
_entity.pdbx_description
1 polymer ?
#
loop_
_entity_poly.entity_id
_entity_poly.type
_entity_poly.pdbx_seq_one_letter_code
_entity_poly.pdbx_strand_id
1 'polypeptide(L)'
;MKRVVAGVFGTISLMLLKGADFRKFSRLNDMDKPKGKQKCYEVLSHVYIDKPDLLVRTTCSWFKVWSCKGAMDVLANYVYHQTPAVDPAMTSVDPDIPTLILHDMLEIFTTDGIDNMDGFKYLGILAYLGLNDRPGPAVVDAISGPHAQEYFSLLCTVTSAAMEQLDTDTSDNLRLRFLPAVCALTEIFHMRFSEASNLGPLDGRIAEFSLEALGLVVAEKTGPLF
;
A
#
# COMPACT_ATOMS: atom_id res chain seq x y z
N MET A 1 17.57 -11.16 8.15
CA MET A 1 16.36 -11.98 8.37
C MET A 1 15.76 -11.84 9.78
N LYS A 2 16.43 -12.21 10.89
CA LYS A 2 15.80 -12.22 12.23
C LYS A 2 15.22 -10.87 12.72
N ARG A 3 15.82 -9.72 12.38
CA ARG A 3 15.30 -8.38 12.74
C ARG A 3 14.14 -7.90 11.85
N VAL A 4 14.10 -8.35 10.60
CA VAL A 4 13.06 -8.05 9.59
C VAL A 4 11.76 -8.76 9.96
N VAL A 5 11.88 -10.04 10.37
CA VAL A 5 10.81 -10.81 10.98
C VAL A 5 10.32 -10.10 12.25
N ALA A 6 11.16 -9.60 13.16
CA ALA A 6 10.64 -8.91 14.35
C ALA A 6 9.76 -7.66 14.04
N GLY A 7 10.01 -6.91 12.95
CA GLY A 7 9.31 -5.67 12.59
C GLY A 7 7.89 -5.86 12.02
N VAL A 8 7.74 -6.69 10.98
CA VAL A 8 6.40 -7.07 10.45
C VAL A 8 5.56 -7.73 11.53
N PHE A 9 6.21 -8.51 12.39
CA PHE A 9 5.54 -9.33 13.38
C PHE A 9 5.07 -8.52 14.59
N GLY A 10 5.81 -7.46 14.95
CA GLY A 10 5.33 -6.45 15.88
C GLY A 10 4.03 -5.82 15.38
N THR A 11 3.93 -5.56 14.07
CA THR A 11 2.75 -4.94 13.45
C THR A 11 1.56 -5.89 13.35
N ILE A 12 1.76 -7.14 12.89
CA ILE A 12 0.73 -8.19 12.89
C ILE A 12 0.20 -8.43 14.31
N SER A 13 1.09 -8.47 15.31
CA SER A 13 0.72 -8.64 16.72
C SER A 13 -0.02 -7.41 17.27
N LEU A 14 0.39 -6.20 16.91
CA LEU A 14 -0.32 -4.98 17.31
C LEU A 14 -1.71 -4.92 16.67
N MET A 15 -1.87 -5.41 15.45
CA MET A 15 -3.13 -5.37 14.70
C MET A 15 -4.15 -6.38 15.15
N LEU A 16 -3.70 -7.61 15.40
CA LEU A 16 -4.53 -8.62 16.05
C LEU A 16 -4.90 -8.22 17.49
N LEU A 17 -4.24 -7.23 18.09
CA LEU A 17 -4.49 -6.82 19.49
C LEU A 17 -5.13 -5.44 19.67
N LYS A 18 -5.07 -4.53 18.68
CA LYS A 18 -5.53 -3.13 18.85
C LYS A 18 -6.50 -2.60 17.79
N GLY A 19 -6.60 -3.20 16.60
CA GLY A 19 -7.20 -2.49 15.45
C GLY A 19 -8.49 -3.06 14.84
N ALA A 20 -8.86 -4.31 15.13
CA ALA A 20 -10.09 -4.88 14.59
C ALA A 20 -11.25 -4.63 15.55
N ASP A 21 -12.39 -4.19 15.02
CA ASP A 21 -13.64 -4.04 15.77
C ASP A 21 -14.11 -5.42 16.27
N PHE A 22 -13.59 -5.80 17.44
CA PHE A 22 -13.65 -7.14 18.03
C PHE A 22 -15.07 -7.63 18.33
N ARG A 23 -16.09 -6.79 18.18
CA ARG A 23 -17.49 -7.23 18.36
C ARG A 23 -17.88 -8.34 17.40
N LYS A 24 -17.32 -8.35 16.18
CA LYS A 24 -17.54 -9.44 15.20
C LYS A 24 -16.64 -10.67 15.41
N PHE A 25 -15.50 -10.52 16.10
CA PHE A 25 -14.55 -11.61 16.42
C PHE A 25 -14.70 -12.19 17.84
N SER A 26 -15.72 -11.76 18.59
CA SER A 26 -16.00 -12.11 19.99
C SER A 26 -16.17 -13.62 20.29
N ARG A 27 -16.18 -14.49 19.27
CA ARG A 27 -16.12 -15.95 19.44
C ARG A 27 -14.70 -16.52 19.59
N LEU A 28 -13.66 -15.70 19.40
CA LEU A 28 -12.25 -16.05 19.60
C LEU A 28 -11.69 -15.51 20.94
N ASN A 29 -12.54 -14.93 21.78
CA ASN A 29 -12.15 -14.20 23.00
C ASN A 29 -11.69 -15.11 24.17
N ASP A 30 -11.60 -16.43 23.97
CA ASP A 30 -10.98 -17.36 24.94
C ASP A 30 -9.44 -17.40 24.84
N MET A 31 -8.83 -16.57 23.98
CA MET A 31 -7.38 -16.56 23.72
C MET A 31 -6.57 -15.54 24.55
N ASP A 32 -7.10 -15.03 25.65
CA ASP A 32 -6.41 -14.08 26.55
C ASP A 32 -5.21 -14.67 27.32
N LYS A 33 -4.88 -15.95 27.13
CA LYS A 33 -3.68 -16.54 27.71
C LYS A 33 -2.45 -16.21 26.85
N PRO A 34 -1.31 -15.77 27.43
CA PRO A 34 -0.09 -15.43 26.69
C PRO A 34 0.43 -16.57 25.79
N LYS A 35 0.12 -17.83 26.13
CA LYS A 35 0.41 -19.01 25.29
C LYS A 35 -0.38 -19.05 23.97
N GLY A 36 -1.60 -18.50 23.94
CA GLY A 36 -2.42 -18.42 22.73
C GLY A 36 -1.85 -17.42 21.72
N LYS A 37 -1.42 -16.25 22.21
CA LYS A 37 -0.72 -15.23 21.40
C LYS A 37 0.58 -15.78 20.82
N GLN A 38 1.33 -16.56 21.59
CA GLN A 38 2.56 -17.23 21.15
C GLN A 38 2.33 -18.31 20.09
N LYS A 39 1.21 -19.06 20.17
CA LYS A 39 0.85 -20.06 19.17
C LYS A 39 0.35 -19.45 17.86
N CYS A 40 -0.46 -18.38 17.93
CA CYS A 40 -0.78 -17.57 16.75
C CYS A 40 0.47 -16.95 16.12
N TYR A 41 1.42 -16.51 16.94
CA TYR A 41 2.72 -16.02 16.52
C TYR A 41 3.54 -17.07 15.76
N GLU A 42 3.61 -18.31 16.24
CA GLU A 42 4.30 -19.40 15.53
C GLU A 42 3.63 -19.66 14.18
N VAL A 43 2.30 -19.78 14.14
CA VAL A 43 1.55 -20.05 12.90
C VAL A 43 1.75 -18.94 11.86
N LEU A 44 1.66 -17.67 12.26
CA LEU A 44 1.84 -16.54 11.33
C LEU A 44 3.30 -16.41 10.87
N SER A 45 4.27 -16.84 11.70
CA SER A 45 5.68 -16.89 11.31
C SER A 45 5.98 -17.93 10.26
N HIS A 46 5.35 -19.08 10.39
CA HIS A 46 5.41 -20.12 9.38
C HIS A 46 4.72 -19.68 8.08
N VAL A 47 3.57 -18.99 8.15
CA VAL A 47 2.92 -18.48 6.94
C VAL A 47 3.77 -17.43 6.21
N TYR A 48 4.39 -16.48 6.93
CA TYR A 48 5.25 -15.45 6.33
C TYR A 48 6.48 -16.03 5.61
N ILE A 49 7.09 -17.07 6.18
CA ILE A 49 8.32 -17.66 5.67
C ILE A 49 8.03 -18.74 4.61
N ASP A 50 7.03 -19.58 4.86
CA ASP A 50 6.76 -20.78 4.06
C ASP A 50 5.74 -20.54 2.95
N LYS A 51 4.84 -19.55 3.09
CA LYS A 51 3.73 -19.25 2.15
C LYS A 51 3.41 -17.75 2.03
N PRO A 52 4.33 -16.95 1.50
CA PRO A 52 4.17 -15.50 1.39
C PRO A 52 3.02 -15.07 0.45
N ASP A 53 2.66 -15.90 -0.53
CA ASP A 53 1.48 -15.71 -1.38
C ASP A 53 0.17 -15.74 -0.57
N LEU A 54 0.08 -16.65 0.41
CA LEU A 54 -1.08 -16.77 1.28
C LEU A 54 -1.22 -15.52 2.17
N LEU A 55 -0.11 -14.94 2.62
CA LEU A 55 -0.12 -13.67 3.36
C LEU A 55 -0.75 -12.57 2.51
N VAL A 56 -0.26 -12.38 1.28
CA VAL A 56 -0.77 -11.37 0.35
C VAL A 56 -2.27 -11.57 0.12
N ARG A 57 -2.70 -12.77 -0.29
CA ARG A 57 -4.12 -13.08 -0.54
C ARG A 57 -5.00 -12.84 0.68
N THR A 58 -4.52 -13.23 1.85
CA THR A 58 -5.27 -13.06 3.11
C THR A 58 -5.43 -11.59 3.43
N THR A 59 -4.35 -10.79 3.33
CA THR A 59 -4.42 -9.35 3.57
C THR A 59 -5.34 -8.64 2.57
N CYS A 60 -5.25 -8.98 1.29
CA CYS A 60 -6.15 -8.46 0.25
C CYS A 60 -7.61 -8.82 0.56
N SER A 61 -7.89 -10.08 0.88
CA SER A 61 -9.25 -10.53 1.21
C SER A 61 -9.80 -9.82 2.44
N TRP A 62 -9.00 -9.63 3.49
CA TRP A 62 -9.42 -8.94 4.70
C TRP A 62 -9.73 -7.47 4.46
N PHE A 63 -8.94 -6.81 3.61
CA PHE A 63 -9.20 -5.44 3.22
C PHE A 63 -10.45 -5.33 2.35
N LYS A 64 -10.57 -6.16 1.32
CA LYS A 64 -11.70 -6.17 0.38
C LYS A 64 -13.05 -6.49 1.04
N VAL A 65 -13.08 -7.47 1.95
CA VAL A 65 -14.33 -7.97 2.55
C VAL A 65 -14.72 -7.20 3.81
N TRP A 66 -13.74 -6.70 4.58
CA TRP A 66 -13.99 -6.09 5.89
C TRP A 66 -13.46 -4.67 6.04
N SER A 67 -12.90 -4.07 4.99
CA SER A 67 -12.23 -2.76 5.04
C SER A 67 -11.19 -2.70 6.16
N CYS A 68 -10.51 -3.82 6.42
CA CYS A 68 -9.54 -3.93 7.50
C CYS A 68 -8.25 -3.18 7.13
N LYS A 69 -8.17 -1.88 7.47
CA LYS A 69 -6.97 -1.04 7.24
C LYS A 69 -5.71 -1.68 7.82
N GLY A 70 -5.85 -2.41 8.92
CA GLY A 70 -4.75 -3.17 9.50
C GLY A 70 -4.13 -4.20 8.55
N ALA A 71 -4.94 -4.90 7.75
CA ALA A 71 -4.42 -5.84 6.76
C ALA A 71 -3.48 -5.16 5.76
N MET A 72 -3.74 -3.90 5.41
CA MET A 72 -2.90 -3.13 4.52
C MET A 72 -1.60 -2.67 5.16
N ASP A 73 -1.51 -2.40 6.47
CA ASP A 73 -0.17 -2.14 7.04
C ASP A 73 0.67 -3.42 7.09
N VAL A 74 0.06 -4.60 7.24
CA VAL A 74 0.81 -5.86 7.13
C VAL A 74 1.39 -6.00 5.73
N LEU A 75 0.57 -5.74 4.70
CA LEU A 75 1.00 -5.79 3.30
C LEU A 75 2.05 -4.73 2.99
N ALA A 76 1.85 -3.49 3.44
CA ALA A 76 2.81 -2.39 3.27
C ALA A 76 4.15 -2.72 3.91
N ASN A 77 4.14 -3.26 5.14
CA ASN A 77 5.37 -3.72 5.80
C ASN A 77 6.02 -4.88 5.04
N TYR A 78 5.23 -5.83 4.53
CA TYR A 78 5.76 -6.95 3.75
C TYR A 78 6.49 -6.46 2.49
N VAL A 79 5.85 -5.61 1.70
CA VAL A 79 6.41 -4.95 0.51
C VAL A 79 7.69 -4.19 0.86
N TYR A 80 7.61 -3.42 1.94
CA TYR A 80 8.68 -2.58 2.44
C TYR A 80 9.95 -3.37 2.83
N HIS A 81 9.82 -4.61 3.30
CA HIS A 81 10.99 -5.43 3.65
C HIS A 81 11.72 -6.05 2.46
N GLN A 82 11.19 -5.93 1.24
CA GLN A 82 11.83 -6.36 -0.01
C GLN A 82 12.51 -7.74 0.09
N THR A 83 11.85 -8.70 0.75
CA THR A 83 12.39 -10.06 0.78
C THR A 83 12.40 -10.65 -0.63
N PRO A 84 13.29 -11.60 -0.95
CA PRO A 84 13.31 -12.23 -2.28
C PRO A 84 11.98 -12.89 -2.68
N ALA A 85 11.09 -13.14 -1.72
CA ALA A 85 9.78 -13.72 -1.95
C ALA A 85 8.67 -12.68 -2.15
N VAL A 86 8.95 -11.36 -2.04
CA VAL A 86 7.94 -10.31 -2.24
C VAL A 86 7.44 -10.33 -3.68
N ASP A 87 8.34 -10.28 -4.67
CA ASP A 87 7.97 -10.26 -6.09
C ASP A 87 7.06 -11.42 -6.50
N PRO A 88 7.39 -12.71 -6.24
CA PRO A 88 6.50 -13.80 -6.59
C PRO A 88 5.20 -13.80 -5.77
N ALA A 89 5.22 -13.37 -4.51
CA ALA A 89 4.01 -13.32 -3.69
C ALA A 89 3.03 -12.23 -4.13
N MET A 90 3.54 -11.09 -4.58
CA MET A 90 2.74 -9.95 -5.02
C MET A 90 1.97 -10.23 -6.32
N THR A 91 2.33 -11.27 -7.07
CA THR A 91 1.48 -11.80 -8.16
C THR A 91 0.12 -12.29 -7.70
N SER A 92 -0.04 -12.53 -6.38
CA SER A 92 -1.31 -12.94 -5.79
C SER A 92 -2.13 -11.79 -5.21
N VAL A 93 -1.73 -10.53 -5.45
CA VAL A 93 -2.57 -9.37 -5.14
C VAL A 93 -3.85 -9.46 -5.97
N ASP A 94 -4.99 -9.24 -5.32
CA ASP A 94 -6.28 -9.14 -5.99
C ASP A 94 -6.32 -7.82 -6.79
N PRO A 95 -6.72 -7.86 -8.09
CA PRO A 95 -6.65 -6.70 -8.98
C PRO A 95 -7.55 -5.52 -8.55
N ASP A 96 -8.52 -5.75 -7.66
CA ASP A 96 -9.37 -4.67 -7.14
C ASP A 96 -8.67 -3.85 -6.03
N ILE A 97 -7.58 -4.36 -5.46
CA ILE A 97 -6.92 -3.75 -4.29
C ILE A 97 -6.38 -2.35 -4.57
N PRO A 98 -5.69 -2.07 -5.70
CA PRO A 98 -5.23 -0.71 -6.01
C PRO A 98 -6.38 0.30 -6.05
N THR A 99 -7.50 -0.06 -6.69
CA THR A 99 -8.71 0.77 -6.77
C THR A 99 -9.29 1.03 -5.38
N LEU A 100 -9.42 0.00 -4.55
CA LEU A 100 -9.91 0.14 -3.17
C LEU A 100 -9.00 1.01 -2.31
N ILE A 101 -7.68 0.88 -2.47
CA ILE A 101 -6.71 1.73 -1.78
C ILE A 101 -6.92 3.20 -2.17
N LEU A 102 -7.07 3.51 -3.45
CA LEU A 102 -7.27 4.89 -3.92
C LEU A 102 -8.59 5.49 -3.43
N HIS A 103 -9.66 4.71 -3.36
CA HIS A 103 -10.91 5.16 -2.73
C HIS A 103 -10.72 5.49 -1.26
N ASP A 104 -10.03 4.65 -0.51
CA ASP A 104 -9.74 4.89 0.91
C ASP A 104 -8.85 6.14 1.08
N MET A 105 -7.93 6.40 0.16
CA MET A 105 -7.13 7.64 0.12
C MET A 105 -8.01 8.88 -0.10
N LEU A 106 -8.93 8.85 -1.07
CA LEU A 106 -9.89 9.94 -1.29
C LEU A 106 -10.77 10.19 -0.06
N GLU A 107 -11.22 9.13 0.61
CA GLU A 107 -11.97 9.25 1.85
C GLU A 107 -11.14 9.96 2.94
N ILE A 108 -9.85 9.61 3.09
CA ILE A 108 -8.94 10.27 4.03
C ILE A 108 -8.81 11.76 3.73
N PHE A 109 -8.64 12.15 2.45
CA PHE A 109 -8.61 13.57 2.08
C PHE A 109 -9.90 14.28 2.48
N THR A 110 -11.05 13.67 2.26
CA THR A 110 -12.34 14.34 2.53
C THR A 110 -12.73 14.40 4.01
N THR A 111 -12.21 13.51 4.86
CA THR A 111 -12.71 13.34 6.24
C THR A 111 -11.71 13.73 7.33
N ASP A 112 -10.44 13.34 7.19
CA ASP A 112 -9.47 13.35 8.30
C ASP A 112 -8.27 14.28 8.09
N GLY A 113 -8.03 14.74 6.85
CA GLY A 113 -6.82 15.50 6.50
C GLY A 113 -5.55 14.64 6.48
N ILE A 114 -4.46 15.14 5.89
CA ILE A 114 -3.26 14.35 5.53
C ILE A 114 -2.32 14.10 6.71
N ASP A 115 -2.56 14.72 7.87
CA ASP A 115 -1.74 14.49 9.07
C ASP A 115 -1.82 13.04 9.58
N ASN A 116 -2.77 12.24 9.07
CA ASN A 116 -2.84 10.82 9.34
C ASN A 116 -1.89 10.01 8.44
N MET A 117 -0.84 9.43 9.03
CA MET A 117 0.26 8.70 8.37
C MET A 117 -0.16 7.49 7.50
N ASP A 118 -1.44 7.15 7.43
CA ASP A 118 -1.95 5.98 6.72
C ASP A 118 -1.82 6.11 5.20
N GLY A 119 -1.94 7.34 4.65
CA GLY A 119 -1.81 7.59 3.21
C GLY A 119 -0.44 7.19 2.63
N PHE A 120 0.64 7.31 3.41
CA PHE A 120 1.99 6.90 2.97
C PHE A 120 2.15 5.38 2.84
N LYS A 121 1.39 4.60 3.61
CA LYS A 121 1.46 3.14 3.56
C LYS A 121 0.84 2.62 2.27
N TYR A 122 -0.27 3.23 1.88
CA TYR A 122 -0.94 3.01 0.61
C TYR A 122 -0.04 3.39 -0.57
N LEU A 123 0.62 4.55 -0.50
CA LEU A 123 1.62 4.92 -1.51
C LEU A 123 2.73 3.88 -1.67
N GLY A 124 3.23 3.28 -0.58
CA GLY A 124 4.25 2.23 -0.67
C GLY A 124 3.78 0.98 -1.43
N ILE A 125 2.53 0.55 -1.21
CA ILE A 125 1.92 -0.59 -1.93
C ILE A 125 1.70 -0.23 -3.40
N LEU A 126 1.11 0.94 -3.67
CA LEU A 126 0.83 1.39 -5.03
C LEU A 126 2.12 1.66 -5.82
N ALA A 127 3.13 2.26 -5.19
CA ALA A 127 4.44 2.45 -5.78
C ALA A 127 5.07 1.11 -6.14
N TYR A 128 5.02 0.13 -5.24
CA TYR A 128 5.49 -1.21 -5.59
C TYR A 128 4.71 -1.77 -6.79
N LEU A 129 3.38 -1.66 -6.81
CA LEU A 129 2.56 -2.14 -7.93
C LEU A 129 2.69 -1.34 -9.23
N GLY A 130 3.19 -0.10 -9.19
CA GLY A 130 3.34 0.78 -10.35
C GLY A 130 4.77 0.93 -10.86
N LEU A 131 5.79 0.68 -10.03
CA LEU A 131 7.20 0.87 -10.37
C LEU A 131 7.71 -0.24 -11.30
N ASN A 132 8.49 0.16 -12.30
CA ASN A 132 9.02 -0.74 -13.34
C ASN A 132 10.15 -1.67 -12.86
N ASP A 133 10.75 -1.42 -11.70
CA ASP A 133 11.89 -2.21 -11.24
C ASP A 133 11.46 -3.53 -10.61
N ARG A 134 10.46 -3.51 -9.71
CA ARG A 134 9.87 -4.68 -9.05
C ARG A 134 8.45 -4.36 -8.54
N PRO A 135 7.42 -5.18 -8.83
CA PRO A 135 7.48 -6.47 -9.49
C PRO A 135 7.68 -6.33 -11.01
N GLY A 136 8.08 -7.41 -11.68
CA GLY A 136 8.39 -7.37 -13.11
C GLY A 136 7.20 -6.88 -13.95
N PRO A 137 7.46 -6.28 -15.14
CA PRO A 137 6.43 -5.68 -15.99
C PRO A 137 5.17 -6.55 -16.20
N ALA A 138 5.33 -7.85 -16.44
CA ALA A 138 4.20 -8.76 -16.66
C ALA A 138 3.24 -8.86 -15.46
N VAL A 139 3.74 -8.69 -14.23
CA VAL A 139 2.93 -8.71 -13.00
C VAL A 139 2.10 -7.44 -12.89
N VAL A 140 2.73 -6.30 -13.15
CA VAL A 140 2.06 -4.99 -13.18
C VAL A 140 0.95 -4.98 -14.22
N ASP A 141 1.20 -5.51 -15.43
CA ASP A 141 0.19 -5.60 -16.48
C ASP A 141 -0.96 -6.54 -16.11
N ALA A 142 -0.67 -7.66 -15.44
CA ALA A 142 -1.70 -8.61 -15.02
C ALA A 142 -2.62 -8.04 -13.92
N ILE A 143 -2.08 -7.24 -13.01
CA ILE A 143 -2.83 -6.67 -11.87
C ILE A 143 -3.55 -5.39 -12.32
N SER A 144 -2.82 -4.46 -12.92
CA SER A 144 -3.32 -3.11 -13.21
C SER A 144 -3.89 -2.95 -14.61
N GLY A 145 -3.44 -3.75 -15.58
CA GLY A 145 -3.86 -3.63 -16.98
C GLY A 145 -5.38 -3.70 -17.20
N PRO A 146 -6.10 -4.69 -16.63
CA PRO A 146 -7.55 -4.81 -16.80
C PRO A 146 -8.34 -3.59 -16.27
N HIS A 147 -7.78 -2.87 -15.30
CA HIS A 147 -8.41 -1.73 -14.63
C HIS A 147 -7.68 -0.42 -14.90
N ALA A 148 -6.82 -0.35 -15.91
CA ALA A 148 -5.88 0.76 -16.06
C ALA A 148 -6.56 2.12 -16.23
N GLN A 149 -7.70 2.17 -16.94
CA GLN A 149 -8.47 3.42 -17.08
C GLN A 149 -9.05 3.90 -15.75
N GLU A 150 -9.65 2.99 -14.98
CA GLU A 150 -10.24 3.30 -13.67
C GLU A 150 -9.16 3.71 -12.68
N TYR A 151 -8.07 2.94 -12.60
CA TYR A 151 -6.91 3.25 -11.76
C TYR A 151 -6.34 4.62 -12.12
N PHE A 152 -6.07 4.89 -13.40
CA PHE A 152 -5.55 6.19 -13.82
C PHE A 152 -6.49 7.34 -13.45
N SER A 153 -7.80 7.20 -13.68
CA SER A 153 -8.80 8.19 -13.29
C SER A 153 -8.79 8.49 -11.79
N LEU A 154 -8.70 7.44 -10.96
CA LEU A 154 -8.63 7.59 -9.50
C LEU A 154 -7.31 8.21 -9.04
N LEU A 155 -6.17 7.84 -9.64
CA LEU A 155 -4.87 8.47 -9.36
C LEU A 155 -4.89 9.97 -9.65
N CYS A 156 -5.46 10.37 -10.79
CA CYS A 156 -5.64 11.78 -11.14
C CYS A 156 -6.55 12.50 -10.14
N THR A 157 -7.60 11.83 -9.66
CA THR A 157 -8.52 12.39 -8.66
C THR A 157 -7.83 12.57 -7.31
N VAL A 158 -7.08 11.57 -6.85
CA VAL A 158 -6.28 11.65 -5.60
C VAL A 158 -5.24 12.75 -5.71
N THR A 159 -4.55 12.85 -6.85
CA THR A 159 -3.54 13.87 -7.09
C THR A 159 -4.16 15.28 -7.07
N SER A 160 -5.30 15.46 -7.72
CA SER A 160 -6.03 16.73 -7.72
C SER A 160 -6.48 17.12 -6.31
N ALA A 161 -7.05 16.18 -5.56
CA ALA A 161 -7.46 16.42 -4.18
C ALA A 161 -6.26 16.80 -3.28
N ALA A 162 -5.12 16.13 -3.44
CA ALA A 162 -3.90 16.45 -2.71
C ALA A 162 -3.36 17.85 -3.07
N MET A 163 -3.45 18.26 -4.34
CA MET A 163 -3.08 19.61 -4.78
C MET A 163 -4.02 20.67 -4.21
N GLU A 164 -5.33 20.43 -4.23
CA GLU A 164 -6.33 21.34 -3.63
C GLU A 164 -6.12 21.51 -2.13
N GLN A 165 -5.72 20.43 -1.42
CA GLN A 165 -5.39 20.53 -0.01
C GLN A 165 -4.12 21.33 0.25
N LEU A 166 -3.12 21.29 -0.64
CA LEU A 166 -1.88 22.07 -0.49
C LEU A 166 -2.14 23.58 -0.43
N ASP A 167 -3.18 24.07 -1.11
CA ASP A 167 -3.56 25.48 -1.06
C ASP A 167 -4.10 25.90 0.32
N THR A 168 -4.52 24.93 1.14
CA THR A 168 -5.13 25.15 2.46
C THR A 168 -4.29 24.63 3.63
N ASP A 169 -3.42 23.66 3.38
CA ASP A 169 -2.63 22.94 4.38
C ASP A 169 -1.14 23.26 4.23
N THR A 170 -0.53 23.69 5.34
CA THR A 170 0.91 23.99 5.42
C THR A 170 1.76 22.77 5.84
N SER A 171 1.18 21.58 5.91
CA SER A 171 1.86 20.36 6.33
C SER A 171 3.02 19.99 5.39
N ASP A 172 4.24 19.94 5.94
CA ASP A 172 5.43 19.48 5.24
C ASP A 172 5.27 18.04 4.71
N ASN A 173 4.44 17.22 5.35
CA ASN A 173 4.20 15.84 4.90
C ASN A 173 3.45 15.81 3.57
N LEU A 174 2.40 16.61 3.41
CA LEU A 174 1.67 16.70 2.14
C LEU A 174 2.60 17.20 1.04
N ARG A 175 3.25 18.35 1.30
CA ARG A 175 4.02 19.09 0.30
C ARG A 175 5.30 18.38 -0.13
N LEU A 176 6.04 17.82 0.81
CA LEU A 176 7.39 17.29 0.55
C LEU A 176 7.41 15.79 0.31
N ARG A 177 6.36 15.06 0.71
CA ARG A 177 6.37 13.59 0.67
C ARG A 177 5.18 13.03 -0.10
N PHE A 178 3.96 13.37 0.29
CA PHE A 178 2.77 12.72 -0.30
C PHE A 178 2.54 13.16 -1.75
N LEU A 179 2.39 14.47 -1.97
CA LEU A 179 2.04 15.01 -3.28
C LEU A 179 3.09 14.66 -4.34
N PRO A 180 4.40 14.84 -4.09
CA PRO A 180 5.41 14.42 -5.05
C PRO A 180 5.36 12.93 -5.38
N ALA A 181 5.10 12.06 -4.39
CA ALA A 181 5.03 10.61 -4.60
C ALA A 181 3.78 10.20 -5.40
N VAL A 182 2.61 10.78 -5.14
CA VAL A 182 1.42 10.46 -5.93
C VAL A 182 1.51 11.00 -7.36
N CYS A 183 2.15 12.17 -7.57
CA CYS A 183 2.43 12.69 -8.90
C CYS A 183 3.37 11.77 -9.68
N ALA A 184 4.49 11.37 -9.10
CA ALA A 184 5.44 10.43 -9.69
C ALA A 184 4.76 9.08 -10.03
N LEU A 185 3.94 8.55 -9.12
CA LEU A 185 3.17 7.32 -9.38
C LEU A 185 2.22 7.49 -10.57
N THR A 186 1.51 8.62 -10.64
CA THR A 186 0.57 8.92 -11.72
C THR A 186 1.27 9.03 -13.06
N GLU A 187 2.43 9.68 -13.11
CA GLU A 187 3.25 9.78 -14.31
C GLU A 187 3.76 8.41 -14.77
N ILE A 188 4.30 7.60 -13.86
CA ILE A 188 4.78 6.24 -14.18
C ILE A 188 3.64 5.38 -14.74
N PHE A 189 2.47 5.46 -14.11
CA PHE A 189 1.29 4.73 -14.56
C PHE A 189 0.85 5.18 -15.96
N HIS A 190 0.83 6.50 -16.20
CA HIS A 190 0.49 7.08 -17.50
C HIS A 190 1.46 6.65 -18.59
N MET A 191 2.77 6.76 -18.34
CA MET A 191 3.81 6.32 -19.28
C MET A 191 3.64 4.85 -19.66
N ARG A 192 3.23 4.00 -18.71
CA ARG A 192 3.08 2.57 -18.92
C ARG A 192 1.83 2.19 -19.72
N PHE A 193 0.68 2.77 -19.36
CA PHE A 193 -0.62 2.32 -19.87
C PHE A 193 -1.26 3.27 -20.89
N SER A 194 -0.68 4.44 -21.15
CA SER A 194 -1.27 5.45 -22.05
C SER A 194 -1.57 4.91 -23.45
N GLU A 195 -0.61 4.23 -24.07
CA GLU A 195 -0.79 3.65 -25.40
C GLU A 195 -1.74 2.45 -25.39
N ALA A 196 -1.56 1.52 -24.45
CA ALA A 196 -2.31 0.27 -24.40
C ALA A 196 -3.78 0.45 -23.97
N SER A 197 -4.05 1.45 -23.12
CA SER A 197 -5.37 1.68 -22.51
C SER A 197 -6.03 2.98 -22.97
N ASN A 198 -5.42 3.69 -23.92
CA ASN A 198 -5.88 4.99 -24.42
C ASN A 198 -6.21 5.95 -23.28
N LEU A 199 -5.26 6.11 -22.34
CA LEU A 199 -5.46 7.00 -21.21
C LEU A 199 -5.53 8.45 -21.68
N GLY A 200 -6.31 9.26 -20.95
CA GLY A 200 -6.43 10.70 -21.21
C GLY A 200 -5.10 11.44 -21.01
N PRO A 201 -5.06 12.75 -21.33
CA PRO A 201 -3.88 13.56 -21.10
C PRO A 201 -3.55 13.65 -19.59
N LEU A 202 -2.25 13.69 -19.28
CA LEU A 202 -1.77 13.97 -17.94
C LEU A 202 -1.89 15.47 -17.66
N ASP A 203 -2.32 15.86 -16.46
CA ASP A 203 -2.33 17.26 -16.03
C ASP A 203 -0.89 17.79 -16.00
N GLY A 204 -0.64 18.94 -16.65
CA GLY A 204 0.69 19.54 -16.74
C GLY A 204 1.30 19.88 -15.37
N ARG A 205 0.48 20.10 -14.33
CA ARG A 205 0.95 20.33 -12.96
C ARG A 205 1.60 19.09 -12.35
N ILE A 206 1.26 17.89 -12.81
CA ILE A 206 1.86 16.64 -12.34
C ILE A 206 3.33 16.56 -12.77
N ALA A 207 3.64 17.07 -13.96
CA ALA A 207 5.01 17.10 -14.49
C ALA A 207 5.94 18.08 -13.75
N GLU A 208 5.42 18.93 -12.86
CA GLU A 208 6.22 19.83 -12.02
C GLU A 208 6.85 19.10 -10.82
N PHE A 209 6.42 17.87 -10.52
CA PHE A 209 6.89 17.08 -9.39
C PHE A 209 7.87 15.99 -9.85
N SER A 210 9.09 15.99 -9.29
CA SER A 210 10.18 15.08 -9.67
C SER A 210 9.97 13.65 -9.16
N LEU A 211 10.35 12.67 -10.00
CA LEU A 211 10.46 11.23 -9.67
C LEU A 211 11.34 10.93 -8.44
N GLU A 212 12.28 11.82 -8.10
CA GLU A 212 13.16 11.68 -6.93
C GLU A 212 12.41 11.55 -5.61
N ALA A 213 11.20 12.13 -5.52
CA ALA A 213 10.43 12.12 -4.28
C ALA A 213 9.74 10.77 -3.99
N LEU A 214 9.45 9.97 -5.02
CA LEU A 214 9.00 8.59 -4.85
C LEU A 214 10.12 7.74 -4.23
N GLY A 215 11.37 7.99 -4.64
CA GLY A 215 12.57 7.39 -4.07
C GLY A 215 12.72 7.69 -2.58
N LEU A 216 12.39 8.91 -2.12
CA LEU A 216 12.43 9.28 -0.70
C LEU A 216 11.37 8.55 0.15
N VAL A 217 10.15 8.38 -0.36
CA VAL A 217 9.08 7.64 0.35
C VAL A 217 9.42 6.16 0.50
N VAL A 218 10.10 5.58 -0.49
CA VAL A 218 10.58 4.20 -0.44
C VAL A 218 11.86 4.08 0.43
N ALA A 219 12.81 5.01 0.30
CA ALA A 219 14.14 4.98 0.93
C ALA A 219 14.15 5.34 2.43
N GLU A 220 13.32 6.28 2.89
CA GLU A 220 13.28 6.69 4.32
C GLU A 220 12.90 5.56 5.24
N LYS A 221 12.09 4.62 4.75
CA LYS A 221 11.88 3.41 5.50
C LYS A 221 13.07 2.47 5.24
N THR A 222 13.55 2.19 4.01
CA THR A 222 14.42 1.01 3.74
C THR A 222 15.87 1.17 4.23
N GLY A 223 16.26 2.36 4.66
CA GLY A 223 17.67 2.75 4.57
C GLY A 223 18.05 2.96 3.10
N PRO A 224 19.24 3.51 2.83
CA PRO A 224 19.64 3.90 1.48
C PRO A 224 19.54 2.71 0.53
N LEU A 225 18.61 2.83 -0.41
CA LEU A 225 18.62 2.04 -1.64
C LEU A 225 19.69 2.68 -2.52
N PHE A 226 20.89 2.11 -2.42
CA PHE A 226 22.15 2.53 -3.05
C PHE A 226 22.88 3.71 -2.39
#